data_AF-A0A383EHB6-F1
#
_entry.id   AF-A0A383EHB6-F1
#
_cell.length_a   1.000
_cell.length_b   1.000
_cell.length_c   1.000
_cell.angle_alpha   90.00
_cell.angle_beta   90.00
_cell.angle_gamma   90.00
#
_symmetry.space_group_name_H-M   'P 1'
#
loop_
_entity.id
_entity.type
_entity.pdbx_description
1 polymer ?
#
loop_
_entity_poly.entity_id
_entity_poly.type
_entity_poly.pdbx_seq_one_letter_code
_entity_poly.pdbx_strand_id
1 'polypeptide(L)'
;MFKLIASIGLFVLILISGRSAEAHIFDIDGNGELNALTDGLLVLRHLFGFKGSALSENALAQNADRLEDAELQSHLANYSLYLDIDADGQTDALTDGLLF
;
A
#
# COMPACT_ATOMS: atom_id res chain seq x y z
N MET A 1 3.33 9.39 44.76
CA MET A 1 2.06 9.28 44.01
C MET A 1 2.15 9.92 42.61
N PHE A 2 2.57 11.18 42.49
CA PHE A 2 2.66 11.90 41.19
C PHE A 2 3.58 11.27 40.12
N LYS A 3 4.73 10.70 40.53
CA LYS A 3 5.68 10.06 39.61
C LYS A 3 5.13 8.81 38.92
N LEU A 4 4.23 8.07 39.57
CA LEU A 4 3.65 6.83 39.04
C LEU A 4 2.62 7.11 37.92
N ILE A 5 1.82 8.18 38.09
CA ILE A 5 0.78 8.59 37.15
C ILE A 5 1.43 9.18 35.87
N ALA A 6 2.50 9.96 36.03
CA ALA A 6 3.28 10.49 34.91
C ALA A 6 3.96 9.37 34.08
N SER A 7 4.51 8.34 34.74
CA SER A 7 5.09 7.18 34.05
C SER A 7 4.05 6.31 33.34
N ILE A 8 2.86 6.12 33.90
CA ILE A 8 1.76 5.42 33.22
C ILE A 8 1.28 6.23 32.02
N GLY A 9 1.12 7.54 32.15
CA GLY A 9 0.73 8.41 31.04
C GLY A 9 1.74 8.38 29.89
N LEU A 10 3.04 8.38 30.20
CA LEU A 10 4.11 8.25 29.20
C LEU A 10 4.15 6.86 28.56
N PHE A 11 3.92 5.80 29.34
CA PHE A 11 3.88 4.43 28.83
C PHE A 11 2.67 4.19 27.94
N VAL A 12 1.49 4.68 28.34
CA VAL A 12 0.28 4.67 27.51
C VAL A 12 0.54 5.46 26.22
N LEU A 13 1.12 6.66 26.30
CA LEU A 13 1.46 7.46 25.12
C LEU A 13 2.38 6.70 24.14
N ILE A 14 3.41 6.02 24.64
CA ILE A 14 4.29 5.18 23.82
C ILE A 14 3.53 4.00 23.18
N LEU A 15 2.59 3.38 23.92
CA LEU A 15 1.78 2.27 23.43
C LEU A 15 0.79 2.67 22.32
N ILE A 16 0.27 3.91 22.33
CA ILE A 16 -0.60 4.43 21.26
C ILE A 16 0.17 5.09 20.11
N SER A 17 1.37 5.65 20.34
CA SER A 17 2.21 6.23 19.29
C SER A 17 2.91 5.19 18.40
N GLY A 18 3.03 3.94 18.87
CA GLY A 18 3.68 2.85 18.13
C GLY A 18 2.75 2.03 17.23
N ARG A 19 1.45 2.35 17.18
CA ARG A 19 0.54 1.73 16.21
C ARG A 19 0.57 2.54 14.92
N SER A 20 1.67 2.40 14.16
CA SER A 20 1.54 2.55 12.71
C SER A 20 0.38 1.63 12.31
N ALA A 21 -0.60 2.17 11.58
CA ALA A 21 -1.39 1.30 10.71
C ALA A 21 -0.35 0.50 9.94
N GLU A 22 -0.28 -0.82 10.15
CA GLU A 22 0.67 -1.64 9.43
C GLU A 22 0.41 -1.37 7.95
N ALA A 23 1.37 -0.73 7.28
CA ALA A 23 1.26 -0.45 5.86
C ALA A 23 1.02 -1.79 5.18
N HIS A 24 -0.21 -2.00 4.73
CA HIS A 24 -0.56 -3.25 4.10
C HIS A 24 0.08 -3.25 2.72
N ILE A 25 0.62 -4.38 2.27
CA ILE A 25 1.33 -4.42 0.99
C ILE A 25 0.44 -4.01 -0.19
N PHE A 26 -0.87 -4.24 -0.07
CA PHE A 26 -1.89 -3.84 -1.04
C PHE A 26 -2.48 -2.44 -0.80
N ASP A 27 -2.05 -1.71 0.21
CA ASP A 27 -2.29 -0.26 0.29
C ASP A 27 -1.22 0.39 -0.59
N ILE A 28 -1.54 0.63 -1.86
CA ILE A 28 -0.61 1.05 -2.92
C ILE A 28 -0.45 2.56 -2.95
N ASP A 29 -1.43 3.35 -2.50
CA ASP A 29 -1.28 4.80 -2.37
C ASP A 29 -0.90 5.26 -0.95
N GLY A 30 -0.88 4.34 0.01
CA GLY A 30 -0.37 4.54 1.37
C GLY A 30 -1.31 5.29 2.29
N ASN A 31 -2.58 5.50 1.90
CA ASN A 31 -3.51 6.30 2.68
C ASN A 31 -4.07 5.59 3.94
N GLY A 32 -3.65 4.35 4.19
CA GLY A 32 -4.09 3.53 5.32
C GLY A 32 -5.43 2.82 5.10
N GLU A 33 -6.02 2.93 3.91
CA GLU A 33 -7.23 2.23 3.48
C GLU A 33 -6.89 1.17 2.43
N LEU A 34 -7.76 0.16 2.30
CA LEU A 34 -7.69 -0.81 1.22
C LEU A 34 -8.91 -0.64 0.33
N ASN A 35 -8.73 -0.03 -0.83
CA ASN A 35 -9.79 0.36 -1.73
C ASN A 35 -9.50 -0.11 -3.17
N ALA A 36 -10.42 -0.88 -3.74
CA ALA A 36 -10.25 -1.43 -5.08
C ALA A 36 -10.08 -0.35 -6.18
N LEU A 37 -10.67 0.83 -6.02
CA LEU A 37 -10.60 1.88 -7.03
C LEU A 37 -9.26 2.62 -7.02
N THR A 38 -8.60 2.73 -5.86
CA THR A 38 -7.31 3.43 -5.76
C THR A 38 -6.17 2.43 -5.77
N ASP A 39 -6.18 1.45 -4.87
CA ASP A 39 -5.14 0.43 -4.78
C ASP A 39 -5.25 -0.61 -5.88
N GLY A 40 -6.44 -1.20 -6.03
CA GLY A 40 -6.67 -2.27 -7.00
C GLY A 40 -6.43 -1.81 -8.44
N LEU A 41 -6.80 -0.56 -8.76
CA LEU A 41 -6.53 0.02 -10.08
C LEU A 41 -5.04 0.24 -10.32
N LEU A 42 -4.27 0.68 -9.31
CA LEU A 42 -2.81 0.82 -9.41
C LEU A 42 -2.14 -0.53 -9.63
N VAL A 43 -2.57 -1.59 -8.92
CA VAL A 43 -2.12 -2.97 -9.16
C VAL A 43 -2.44 -3.39 -10.59
N LEU A 44 -3.70 -3.30 -11.03
CA LEU A 44 -4.09 -3.72 -12.38
C LEU A 44 -3.28 -3.00 -13.48
N ARG A 45 -3.11 -1.68 -13.36
CA ARG A 45 -2.32 -0.89 -14.31
C ARG A 45 -0.86 -1.33 -14.33
N HIS A 46 -0.29 -1.64 -13.16
CA HIS A 46 1.05 -2.19 -13.07
C HIS A 46 1.18 -3.55 -13.77
N LEU A 47 0.23 -4.45 -13.55
CA LEU A 47 0.19 -5.77 -14.20
C LEU A 47 0.05 -5.66 -15.73
N PHE A 48 -0.66 -4.64 -16.23
CA PHE A 48 -0.73 -4.31 -17.66
C PHE A 48 0.53 -3.58 -18.18
N GLY A 49 1.53 -3.34 -17.33
CA GLY A 49 2.81 -2.73 -17.68
C GLY A 49 2.79 -1.20 -17.76
N PHE A 50 1.76 -0.52 -17.24
CA PHE A 50 1.71 0.94 -17.20
C PHE A 50 2.71 1.50 -16.18
N LYS A 51 3.30 2.65 -16.51
CA LYS A 51 4.33 3.35 -15.73
C LYS A 51 4.17 4.86 -15.87
N GLY A 52 4.86 5.61 -15.00
CA GLY A 52 4.77 7.07 -14.98
C GLY A 52 3.31 7.51 -14.77
N SER A 53 2.91 8.62 -15.39
CA SER A 53 1.57 9.18 -15.18
C SER A 53 0.45 8.21 -15.56
N ALA A 54 0.67 7.32 -16.55
CA ALA A 54 -0.32 6.31 -16.92
C ALA A 54 -0.61 5.30 -15.80
N LEU A 55 0.31 5.14 -14.84
CA LEU A 55 0.09 4.34 -13.63
C LEU A 55 -0.89 5.05 -12.69
N SER A 56 -0.62 6.31 -12.34
CA SER A 56 -1.26 7.01 -11.22
C SER A 56 -2.43 7.93 -11.60
N GLU A 57 -2.57 8.27 -12.88
CA GLU A 57 -3.54 9.27 -13.34
C GLU A 57 -4.97 8.89 -12.93
N ASN A 58 -5.58 9.74 -12.11
CA ASN A 58 -6.92 9.56 -11.52
C ASN A 58 -7.10 8.25 -10.72
N ALA A 59 -6.02 7.68 -10.18
CA ALA A 59 -6.05 6.45 -9.38
C ALA A 59 -5.62 6.65 -7.92
N LEU A 60 -5.18 7.84 -7.52
CA LEU A 60 -4.79 8.12 -6.13
C LEU A 60 -5.99 8.58 -5.29
N ALA A 61 -6.08 8.12 -4.04
CA ALA A 61 -6.98 8.70 -3.06
C ALA A 61 -6.64 10.17 -2.79
N GLN A 62 -7.62 10.93 -2.31
CA GLN A 62 -7.41 12.34 -1.95
C GLN A 62 -6.39 12.51 -0.81
N ASN A 63 -6.26 11.52 0.05
CA ASN A 63 -5.34 11.47 1.19
C ASN A 63 -4.20 10.47 0.97
N ALA A 64 -3.84 10.17 -0.28
CA ALA A 64 -2.68 9.33 -0.60
C ALA A 64 -1.38 9.90 -0.02
N ASP A 65 -0.56 9.03 0.55
CA ASP A 65 0.76 9.38 1.09
C ASP A 65 1.86 9.16 0.04
N ARG A 66 1.67 8.21 -0.89
CA ARG A 66 2.54 7.95 -2.04
C ARG A 66 1.99 8.64 -3.29
N LEU A 67 2.63 9.76 -3.65
CA LEU A 67 2.19 10.62 -4.76
C LEU A 67 3.07 10.51 -6.01
N GLU A 68 4.32 10.06 -5.85
CA GLU A 68 5.29 10.04 -6.93
C GLU A 68 5.26 8.69 -7.68
N ASP A 69 5.20 8.73 -9.01
CA ASP A 69 5.14 7.52 -9.84
C ASP A 69 6.31 6.56 -9.61
N ALA A 70 7.48 7.11 -9.29
CA ALA A 70 8.68 6.33 -8.98
C ALA A 70 8.53 5.58 -7.65
N GLU A 71 7.87 6.18 -6.67
CA GLU A 71 7.62 5.57 -5.36
C GLU A 71 6.57 4.46 -5.47
N LEU A 72 5.49 4.71 -6.21
CA LEU A 72 4.46 3.70 -6.52
C LEU A 72 5.07 2.49 -7.25
N GLN A 73 5.86 2.73 -8.30
CA GLN A 73 6.53 1.66 -9.05
C GLN A 73 7.50 0.87 -8.17
N SER A 74 8.25 1.55 -7.29
CA SER A 74 9.15 0.89 -6.34
C SER A 74 8.38 0.01 -5.36
N HIS A 75 7.26 0.51 -4.80
CA HIS A 75 6.40 -0.26 -3.90
C HIS A 75 5.86 -1.52 -4.58
N LEU A 76 5.24 -1.38 -5.76
CA LEU A 76 4.71 -2.51 -6.53
C LEU A 76 5.79 -3.54 -6.89
N ALA A 77 6.97 -3.09 -7.31
CA ALA A 77 8.10 -3.97 -7.64
C ALA A 77 8.65 -4.72 -6.41
N ASN A 78 8.70 -4.07 -5.24
CA ASN A 78 9.18 -4.70 -4.00
C ASN A 78 8.27 -5.84 -3.52
N TYR A 79 6.99 -5.80 -3.90
CA TYR A 79 5.98 -6.78 -3.49
C TYR A 79 5.49 -7.65 -4.65
N SER A 80 6.25 -7.74 -5.76
CA SER A 80 5.85 -8.51 -6.96
C SER A 80 5.51 -9.97 -6.66
N LEU A 81 6.19 -10.60 -5.70
CA LEU A 81 5.89 -11.97 -5.25
C LEU A 81 4.47 -12.13 -4.71
N TYR A 82 3.89 -11.08 -4.11
CA TYR A 82 2.52 -11.11 -3.61
C TYR A 82 1.50 -10.75 -4.70
N LEU A 83 1.97 -10.23 -5.83
CA LEU A 83 1.15 -9.94 -7.00
C LEU A 83 1.11 -11.11 -7.99
N ASP A 84 1.91 -12.16 -7.80
CA ASP A 84 1.80 -13.45 -8.50
C ASP A 84 0.78 -14.34 -7.76
N ILE A 85 -0.49 -14.22 -8.13
CA ILE A 85 -1.63 -14.84 -7.45
C ILE A 85 -1.76 -16.31 -7.85
N ASP A 86 -1.49 -16.65 -9.11
CA ASP A 86 -1.59 -18.04 -9.59
C ASP A 86 -0.30 -18.86 -9.36
N ALA A 87 0.75 -18.19 -8.90
CA ALA A 87 2.03 -18.76 -8.49
C ALA A 87 2.77 -19.46 -9.64
N ASP A 88 2.62 -18.98 -10.87
CA ASP A 88 3.34 -19.49 -12.04
C ASP A 88 4.75 -18.88 -12.19
N GLY A 89 5.09 -17.90 -11.35
CA GLY A 89 6.36 -17.19 -11.34
C GLY A 89 6.40 -15.96 -12.24
N GLN A 90 5.29 -15.62 -12.88
CA GLN A 90 5.09 -14.42 -13.66
C GLN A 90 4.17 -13.47 -12.91
N THR A 91 4.14 -12.20 -13.34
CA THR A 91 3.26 -11.19 -12.75
C THR A 91 2.61 -10.46 -13.91
N ASP A 92 1.45 -10.95 -14.34
CA ASP A 92 0.70 -10.48 -15.50
C ASP A 92 -0.78 -10.21 -15.22
N ALA A 93 -1.38 -9.35 -16.02
CA ALA A 93 -2.72 -8.85 -15.71
C ALA A 93 -3.84 -9.89 -15.86
N LEU A 94 -3.66 -10.91 -16.69
CA LEU A 94 -4.73 -11.84 -17.03
C LEU A 94 -4.78 -13.04 -16.10
N THR A 95 -3.67 -13.40 -15.48
CA THR A 95 -3.63 -14.45 -14.46
C THR A 95 -3.73 -13.87 -13.05
N ASP A 96 -3.09 -12.72 -12.81
CA ASP A 96 -2.97 -12.16 -11.46
C ASP A 96 -3.94 -11.03 -11.14
N GLY A 97 -4.42 -10.34 -12.17
CA GLY A 97 -5.33 -9.20 -12.01
C GLY A 97 -6.78 -9.60 -12.22
N LEU A 98 -7.06 -10.21 -13.36
CA LEU A 98 -8.37 -10.61 -13.81
C LEU A 98 -8.40 -12.14 -13.92
N LEU A 99 -8.66 -12.86 -12.82
CA LEU A 99 -8.69 -14.33 -12.76
C LEU A 99 -9.40 -14.98 -13.97
N PHE A 100 -8.66 -15.33 -15.03
CA PHE A 100 -9.14 -16.01 -16.22
C PHE A 100 -8.38 -17.32 -16.46
#